data_AF-A0A849N822-F1
#
_entry.id   AF-A0A849N822-F1
#
_cell.length_a   1.000
_cell.length_b   1.000
_cell.length_c   1.000
_cell.angle_alpha   90.00
_cell.angle_beta   90.00
_cell.angle_gamma   90.00
#
_symmetry.space_group_name_H-M   'P 1'
#
loop_
_entity.id
_entity.type
_entity.pdbx_description
1 polymer ?
#
loop_
_entity_poly.entity_id
_entity_poly.type
_entity_poly.pdbx_seq_one_letter_code
_entity_poly.pdbx_strand_id
1 'polypeptide(L)'
;MLDETHHFVFLIEGVPVRFYRGDAAEPTKRTLRRQESEAQQLALALGDADQADGLMFRLAVETDEAGEVTRVVFLALRGEEGHVECFWPVPALADEPAPQAQRNSAPALQLPLSAVVKAPRRLRSSARQAPADPVHPA
;
A
#
# COMPACT_ATOMS: atom_id res chain seq x y z
N MET A 1 -7.94 9.49 9.67
CA MET A 1 -7.34 10.33 10.72
C MET A 1 -6.04 10.87 10.16
N LEU A 2 -5.85 12.19 10.11
CA LEU A 2 -4.52 12.77 9.86
C LEU A 2 -3.72 12.64 11.16
N ASP A 3 -2.54 12.03 11.08
CA ASP A 3 -1.53 12.06 12.14
C ASP A 3 -1.06 13.52 12.35
N GLU A 4 -0.84 13.93 13.61
CA GLU A 4 -0.38 15.27 14.00
C GLU A 4 0.92 15.69 13.27
N THR A 5 1.67 14.74 12.73
CA THR A 5 2.84 14.97 11.87
C THR A 5 2.54 15.46 10.44
N HIS A 6 1.27 15.67 10.07
CA HIS A 6 0.84 16.14 8.73
C HIS A 6 1.44 15.30 7.61
N HIS A 7 1.43 13.99 7.81
CA HIS A 7 1.98 13.02 6.87
C HIS A 7 0.88 12.54 5.94
N PHE A 8 0.75 13.21 4.79
CA PHE A 8 -0.16 12.78 3.73
C PHE A 8 0.46 11.61 2.96
N VAL A 9 -0.11 10.43 3.14
CA VAL A 9 0.20 9.22 2.37
C VAL A 9 -1.02 8.91 1.51
N PHE A 10 -0.82 8.80 0.20
CA PHE A 10 -1.84 8.33 -0.72
C PHE A 10 -1.36 7.06 -1.42
N LEU A 11 -2.30 6.30 -1.98
CA LEU A 11 -2.02 5.01 -2.60
C LEU A 11 -2.19 5.13 -4.12
N ILE A 12 -1.22 4.61 -4.88
CA ILE A 12 -1.36 4.36 -6.32
C ILE A 12 -1.41 2.85 -6.50
N GLU A 13 -2.56 2.29 -6.89
CA GLU A 13 -2.74 0.82 -7.01
C GLU A 13 -2.29 0.05 -5.74
N GLY A 14 -2.50 0.64 -4.55
CA GLY A 14 -2.09 0.05 -3.27
C GLY A 14 -0.65 0.36 -2.82
N VAL A 15 0.15 1.03 -3.66
CA VAL A 15 1.52 1.45 -3.32
C VAL A 15 1.51 2.78 -2.56
N PRO A 16 2.09 2.86 -1.34
CA PRO A 16 2.17 4.11 -0.58
C PRO A 16 3.14 5.12 -1.19
N VAL A 17 2.63 6.32 -1.47
CA VAL A 17 3.36 7.45 -2.04
C VAL A 17 3.19 8.69 -1.17
N ARG A 18 4.27 9.46 -1.02
CA ARG A 18 4.31 10.71 -0.24
C ARG A 18 4.92 11.85 -1.02
N PHE A 19 4.46 13.06 -0.77
CA PHE A 19 5.08 14.27 -1.29
C PHE A 19 6.18 14.78 -0.36
N TYR A 20 7.19 15.42 -0.93
CA TYR A 20 8.10 16.30 -0.21
C TYR A 20 8.49 17.49 -1.08
N ARG A 21 8.90 18.59 -0.44
CA ARG A 21 9.46 19.76 -1.13
C ARG A 21 10.99 19.70 -1.06
N GLY A 22 11.65 19.90 -2.19
CA GLY A 22 13.11 19.86 -2.31
C GLY A 22 13.57 19.25 -3.61
N ASP A 23 14.89 19.17 -3.77
CA ASP A 23 15.53 18.60 -4.96
C ASP A 23 15.22 17.09 -5.08
N ALA A 24 14.82 16.67 -6.28
CA ALA A 24 14.59 15.27 -6.60
C ALA A 24 15.90 14.44 -6.63
N ALA A 25 17.03 15.07 -6.96
CA ALA A 25 18.34 14.43 -7.03
C ALA A 25 19.03 14.31 -5.66
N GLU A 26 18.65 15.16 -4.70
CA GLU A 26 19.27 15.20 -3.36
C GLU A 26 18.23 14.99 -2.24
N PRO A 27 17.70 13.76 -2.09
CA PRO A 27 16.74 13.45 -1.03
C PRO A 27 17.38 13.59 0.36
N THR A 28 16.65 14.22 1.29
CA THR A 28 17.13 14.44 2.65
C THR A 28 16.71 13.33 3.60
N LYS A 29 17.37 13.22 4.78
CA LYS A 29 16.95 12.31 5.86
C LYS A 29 15.48 12.45 6.25
N ARG A 30 14.87 13.64 6.09
CA ARG A 30 13.44 13.85 6.35
C ARG A 30 12.57 13.16 5.30
N THR A 31 12.95 13.20 4.02
CA THR A 31 12.27 12.55 2.90
C THR A 31 12.25 11.02 3.04
N LEU A 32 13.30 10.47 3.65
CA LEU A 32 13.50 9.03 3.84
C LEU A 32 12.73 8.44 5.03
N ARG A 33 12.13 9.28 5.88
CA ARG A 33 11.29 8.79 6.96
C ARG A 33 10.06 8.06 6.40
N ARG A 34 9.83 6.85 6.91
CA ARG A 34 8.70 5.97 6.55
C ARG A 34 8.10 5.39 7.83
N GLN A 35 6.78 5.28 7.89
CA GLN A 35 6.11 4.55 8.98
C GLN A 35 6.14 3.04 8.72
N GLU A 36 6.13 2.23 9.77
CA GLU A 36 6.09 0.75 9.64
C GLU A 36 4.83 0.28 8.89
N SER A 37 3.71 0.98 9.05
CA SER A 37 2.48 0.73 8.28
C SER A 37 2.68 0.90 6.78
N GLU A 38 3.42 1.92 6.34
CA GLU A 38 3.77 2.12 4.92
C GLU A 38 4.66 0.99 4.41
N ALA A 39 5.59 0.50 5.24
CA ALA A 39 6.46 -0.64 4.92
C ALA A 39 5.64 -1.90 4.60
N GLN A 40 4.72 -2.21 5.52
CA GLN A 40 3.90 -3.40 5.43
C GLN A 40 2.95 -3.33 4.22
N GLN A 41 2.38 -2.17 3.95
CA GLN A 41 1.53 -1.95 2.77
C GLN A 41 2.31 -2.17 1.47
N LEU A 42 3.54 -1.66 1.38
CA LEU A 42 4.38 -1.86 0.21
C LEU A 42 4.72 -3.34 -0.02
N ALA A 43 5.09 -4.05 1.04
CA ALA A 43 5.37 -5.49 0.98
C ALA A 43 4.15 -6.29 0.50
N LEU A 44 2.96 -5.93 0.96
CA LEU A 44 1.70 -6.55 0.51
C LEU A 44 1.38 -6.22 -0.95
N ALA A 45 1.61 -4.98 -1.38
CA ALA A 45 1.32 -4.53 -2.74
C ALA A 45 2.23 -5.19 -3.79
N LEU A 46 3.50 -5.41 -3.46
CA LEU A 46 4.47 -6.03 -4.38
C LEU A 46 4.47 -7.56 -4.34
N GLY A 47 3.91 -8.17 -3.28
CA GLY A 47 3.84 -9.62 -3.13
C GLY A 47 5.17 -10.31 -2.82
N ASP A 48 6.26 -9.55 -2.70
CA ASP A 48 7.60 -10.00 -2.36
C ASP A 48 8.22 -9.03 -1.35
N ALA A 49 8.43 -9.52 -0.12
CA ALA A 49 8.94 -8.72 0.99
C ALA A 49 10.39 -8.27 0.75
N ASP A 50 11.20 -9.07 0.06
CA ASP A 50 12.61 -8.77 -0.16
C ASP A 50 12.76 -7.63 -1.19
N GLN A 51 11.91 -7.63 -2.22
CA GLN A 51 11.89 -6.53 -3.21
C GLN A 51 11.40 -5.21 -2.62
N ALA A 52 10.46 -5.28 -1.67
CA ALA A 52 9.90 -4.13 -0.97
C ALA A 52 10.82 -3.56 0.13
N ASP A 53 11.83 -4.32 0.56
CA ASP A 53 12.66 -3.92 1.69
C ASP A 53 13.46 -2.65 1.38
N GLY A 54 13.39 -1.69 2.31
CA GLY A 54 13.97 -0.36 2.15
C GLY A 54 13.40 0.51 1.01
N LEU A 55 12.49 0.01 0.17
CA LEU A 55 11.95 0.74 -0.97
C LEU A 55 10.91 1.78 -0.53
N MET A 56 10.92 2.94 -1.16
CA MET A 56 9.96 4.00 -0.88
C MET A 56 9.66 4.83 -2.12
N PHE A 57 8.38 5.09 -2.35
CA PHE A 57 7.93 5.91 -3.46
C PHE A 57 7.62 7.33 -3.00
N ARG A 58 8.12 8.33 -3.72
CA ARG A 58 8.02 9.75 -3.36
C ARG A 58 7.71 10.61 -4.58
N LEU A 59 7.00 11.72 -4.35
CA LEU A 59 6.88 12.83 -5.29
C LEU A 59 7.68 14.00 -4.75
N ALA A 60 8.79 14.33 -5.43
CA ALA A 60 9.54 15.54 -5.18
C ALA A 60 8.83 16.71 -5.86
N VAL A 61 8.55 17.76 -5.10
CA VAL A 61 7.98 19.01 -5.58
C VAL A 61 9.08 20.07 -5.49
N GLU A 62 9.63 20.43 -6.65
CA GLU A 62 10.59 21.51 -6.78
C GLU A 62 9.83 22.82 -7.02
N THR A 63 10.28 23.87 -6.36
CA THR A 63 9.65 25.19 -6.40
C THR A 63 10.69 26.26 -6.62
N ASP A 64 10.31 27.37 -7.26
CA ASP A 64 11.16 28.56 -7.34
C ASP A 64 11.16 29.37 -6.02
N GLU A 65 11.82 30.54 -6.06
CA GLU A 65 11.92 31.47 -4.94
C GLU A 65 10.57 32.11 -4.56
N ALA A 66 9.64 32.23 -5.51
CA ALA A 66 8.27 32.70 -5.25
C ALA A 66 7.40 31.59 -4.62
N GLY A 67 7.86 30.35 -4.68
CA GLY A 67 7.17 29.17 -4.17
C GLY A 67 6.27 28.49 -5.19
N GLU A 68 6.35 28.90 -6.46
CA GLU A 68 5.63 28.27 -7.57
C GLU A 68 6.27 26.93 -7.93
N VAL A 69 5.44 25.95 -8.26
CA VAL A 69 5.92 24.60 -8.64
C VAL A 69 6.56 24.68 -10.02
N THR A 70 7.86 24.41 -10.07
CA THR A 70 8.62 24.39 -11.33
C THR A 70 8.70 22.99 -11.92
N ARG A 71 8.66 21.95 -11.06
CA ARG A 71 8.81 20.56 -11.48
C ARG A 71 8.25 19.61 -10.43
N VAL A 72 7.69 18.49 -10.89
CA VAL A 72 7.35 17.35 -10.05
C VAL A 72 8.05 16.11 -10.58
N VAL A 73 8.66 15.32 -9.70
CA VAL A 73 9.35 14.07 -10.06
C VAL A 73 8.85 12.94 -9.18
N PHE A 74 8.44 11.84 -9.80
CA PHE A 74 8.16 10.59 -9.11
C PHE A 74 9.45 9.78 -8.97
N LEU A 75 9.72 9.31 -7.76
CA LEU A 75 10.97 8.67 -7.37
C LEU A 75 10.70 7.32 -6.71
N ALA A 76 11.53 6.35 -7.05
CA ALA A 76 11.75 5.17 -6.20
C ALA A 76 13.10 5.35 -5.50
N LEU A 77 13.09 5.37 -4.17
CA LEU A 77 14.28 5.47 -3.34
C LEU A 77 14.47 4.15 -2.57
N ARG A 78 15.71 3.76 -2.31
CA ARG A 78 16.02 2.60 -1.47
C ARG A 78 17.00 2.94 -0.34
N GLY A 79 16.73 2.35 0.82
CA GLY A 79 17.63 2.35 1.97
C GLY A 79 17.67 3.68 2.72
N GLU A 80 18.50 3.74 3.76
CA GLU A 80 18.59 4.87 4.69
C GLU A 80 19.36 6.07 4.11
N GLU A 81 20.18 5.85 3.08
CA GLU A 81 20.91 6.90 2.36
C GLU A 81 20.05 7.51 1.23
N GLY A 82 18.92 6.90 0.89
CA GLY A 82 17.99 7.45 -0.10
C GLY A 82 18.47 7.30 -1.53
N HIS A 83 19.11 6.17 -1.85
CA HIS A 83 19.58 5.91 -3.19
C HIS A 83 18.42 5.94 -4.18
N VAL A 84 18.52 6.79 -5.21
CA VAL A 84 17.50 6.91 -6.25
C VAL A 84 17.62 5.72 -7.21
N GLU A 85 16.72 4.74 -7.09
CA GLU A 85 16.67 3.61 -8.03
C GLU A 85 16.03 4.01 -9.35
N CYS A 86 15.03 4.89 -9.29
CA CYS A 86 14.32 5.35 -10.47
C CYS A 86 13.89 6.81 -10.34
N PHE A 87 13.88 7.48 -11.49
CA PHE A 87 13.62 8.92 -11.60
C PHE A 87 12.69 9.18 -12.78
N TRP A 88 11.45 9.59 -12.49
CA TRP A 88 10.41 9.80 -13.50
C TRP A 88 9.84 11.22 -13.40
N PRO A 89 10.25 12.14 -14.29
CA PRO A 89 9.63 13.46 -14.38
C PRO A 89 8.12 13.33 -14.65
N VAL A 90 7.31 14.02 -13.86
CA VAL A 90 5.86 14.10 -14.12
C VAL A 90 5.65 15.24 -15.12
N PRO A 91 5.08 14.96 -16.31
CA PRO A 91 4.81 16.00 -17.29
C PRO A 91 3.89 17.07 -16.69
N ALA A 92 4.27 18.34 -16.84
CA ALA A 92 3.34 19.42 -16.58
C ALA A 92 2.20 19.31 -17.59
N LEU A 93 0.95 19.51 -17.14
CA LEU A 93 -0.19 19.73 -18.01
C LEU A 93 -0.04 21.11 -18.67
N ALA A 94 0.95 21.26 -19.56
CA ALA A 94 0.80 22.21 -20.65
C ALA A 94 -0.31 21.67 -21.57
N ASP A 95 -0.96 22.53 -22.36
CA ASP A 95 -1.98 22.18 -23.36
C ASP A 95 -1.50 21.18 -24.46
N GLU A 96 -0.32 20.58 -24.29
CA GLU A 96 0.20 19.51 -25.11
C GLU A 96 -0.53 18.20 -24.78
N PRO A 97 -1.05 17.48 -25.79
CA PRO A 97 -1.68 16.20 -25.57
C PRO A 97 -0.66 15.24 -24.94
N ALA A 98 -0.97 14.75 -23.73
CA ALA A 98 -0.14 13.81 -23.02
C ALA A 98 0.33 12.70 -23.98
N PRO A 99 1.64 12.35 -24.01
CA PRO A 99 2.10 11.21 -24.79
C PRO A 99 1.26 10.02 -24.36
N GLN A 100 0.60 9.38 -25.33
CA GLN A 100 -0.27 8.24 -25.06
C GLN A 100 0.55 7.18 -24.35
N ALA A 101 0.43 7.14 -23.02
CA ALA A 101 0.95 6.04 -22.23
C ALA A 101 0.31 4.80 -22.82
N GLN A 102 1.13 3.95 -23.43
CA GLN A 102 0.70 2.69 -23.99
C GLN A 102 0.18 1.87 -22.80
N ARG A 103 -1.14 1.94 -22.56
CA ARG A 103 -1.80 1.15 -21.52
C ARG A 103 -1.41 -0.28 -21.81
N ASN A 104 -0.63 -0.87 -20.90
CA ASN A 104 -0.40 -2.30 -20.93
C ASN A 104 -1.78 -2.94 -20.94
N SER A 105 -2.13 -3.53 -22.08
CA SER A 105 -3.44 -4.14 -22.34
C SER A 105 -3.52 -5.50 -21.64
N ALA A 106 -2.95 -5.60 -20.44
CA ALA A 106 -3.19 -6.74 -19.58
C ALA A 106 -4.65 -6.64 -19.13
N PRO A 107 -5.46 -7.70 -19.32
CA PRO A 107 -6.82 -7.70 -18.80
C PRO A 107 -6.76 -7.44 -17.30
N ALA A 108 -7.56 -6.49 -16.82
CA ALA A 108 -7.71 -6.25 -15.39
C ALA A 108 -8.05 -7.58 -14.72
N LEU A 109 -7.16 -8.08 -13.86
CA LEU A 109 -7.43 -9.26 -13.05
C LEU A 109 -8.57 -8.91 -12.10
N GLN A 110 -9.78 -9.40 -12.41
CA GLN A 110 -10.87 -9.40 -11.45
C GLN A 110 -10.49 -10.29 -10.27
N LEU A 111 -10.20 -9.67 -9.13
CA LEU A 111 -9.99 -10.39 -7.89
C LEU A 111 -11.30 -11.09 -7.50
N PRO A 112 -11.30 -12.42 -7.28
CA PRO A 112 -12.48 -13.07 -6.76
C PRO A 112 -12.72 -12.55 -5.34
N LEU A 113 -13.83 -11.81 -5.16
CA LEU A 113 -14.33 -11.51 -3.83
C LEU A 113 -14.69 -12.84 -3.16
N SER A 114 -13.83 -13.31 -2.26
CA SER A 114 -14.08 -14.50 -1.45
C SER A 114 -15.38 -14.30 -0.68
N ALA A 115 -16.44 -15.01 -1.10
CA ALA A 115 -17.69 -15.06 -0.38
C ALA A 115 -17.41 -15.55 1.05
N VAL A 116 -17.79 -14.75 2.04
CA VAL A 116 -17.71 -15.09 3.46
C VAL A 116 -18.58 -16.35 3.70
N VAL A 117 -17.94 -17.51 3.81
CA VAL A 117 -18.60 -18.73 4.26
C VAL A 117 -18.78 -18.63 5.78
N LYS A 118 -20.02 -18.45 6.23
CA LYS A 118 -20.39 -18.47 7.65
C LYS A 118 -20.06 -19.83 8.26
N ALA A 119 -19.24 -19.84 9.30
CA ALA A 119 -18.89 -21.04 10.08
C ALA A 119 -20.12 -21.64 10.78
N PRO A 120 -20.20 -22.99 10.92
CA PRO A 120 -21.32 -23.62 11.60
C PRO A 120 -21.17 -23.51 13.12
N ARG A 121 -22.21 -22.99 13.77
CA ARG A 121 -22.32 -22.85 15.22
C ARG A 121 -22.63 -24.23 15.81
N ARG A 122 -21.64 -24.90 16.40
CA ARG A 122 -21.86 -26.14 17.16
C ARG A 122 -22.67 -25.83 18.42
N LEU A 123 -23.95 -26.22 18.44
CA LEU A 123 -24.70 -26.31 19.68
C LEU A 123 -24.18 -27.50 20.49
N ARG A 124 -23.56 -27.23 21.63
CA ARG A 124 -23.37 -28.20 22.70
C ARG A 124 -24.71 -28.39 23.39
N SER A 125 -25.34 -29.55 23.26
CA SER A 125 -26.41 -30.00 24.16
C SER A 125 -25.83 -31.01 25.14
N SER A 126 -25.69 -30.59 26.39
CA SER A 126 -25.45 -31.48 27.53
C SER A 126 -26.71 -31.46 28.38
N ALA A 127 -27.38 -32.61 28.54
CA ALA A 127 -28.31 -32.86 29.64
C ALA A 127 -28.52 -34.40 29.82
N ARG A 128 -27.94 -34.90 30.92
CA ARG A 128 -28.37 -35.98 31.84
C ARG A 128 -29.91 -36.23 31.85
N GLN A 129 -30.53 -37.35 32.23
CA GLN A 129 -30.21 -38.63 32.90
C GLN A 129 -31.58 -39.36 33.08
N ALA A 130 -31.71 -40.68 32.95
CA ALA A 130 -32.04 -41.64 34.04
C ALA A 130 -32.53 -43.00 33.46
N PRO A 131 -32.44 -44.12 34.22
CA PRO A 131 -32.60 -45.49 33.72
C PRO A 131 -33.99 -46.09 34.02
N ALA A 132 -34.35 -47.16 33.30
CA ALA A 132 -35.37 -48.12 33.72
C ALA A 132 -35.11 -49.50 33.10
N ASP A 133 -34.82 -50.47 33.96
CA ASP A 133 -34.95 -51.92 33.75
C ASP A 133 -36.40 -52.29 33.38
N PRO A 134 -36.71 -53.42 32.68
CA PRO A 134 -36.68 -54.74 33.36
C PRO A 134 -36.44 -56.03 32.52
N VAL A 135 -35.86 -57.02 33.21
CA VAL A 135 -36.26 -58.44 33.37
C VAL A 135 -36.39 -59.36 32.12
N HIS A 136 -35.56 -60.42 32.12
CA HIS A 136 -35.61 -61.65 31.33
C HIS A 136 -36.90 -62.46 31.56
N PRO A 137 -37.27 -63.38 30.64
CA PRO A 137 -37.11 -64.79 31.01
C PRO A 137 -36.74 -65.75 29.86
N ALA A 138 -36.21 -66.90 30.32
CA ALA A 138 -36.19 -68.28 29.77
C ALA A 138 -35.85 -68.51 28.29
#